data_AF-A0A9Q0FAJ5-F1
#
_entry.id   AF-A0A9Q0FAJ5-F1
#
_cell.length_a   1.000
_cell.length_b   1.000
_cell.length_c   1.000
_cell.angle_alpha   90.00
_cell.angle_beta   90.00
_cell.angle_gamma   90.00
#
_symmetry.space_group_name_H-M   'P 1'
#
loop_
_entity.id
_entity.type
_entity.pdbx_description
1 polymer ?
#
loop_
_entity_poly.entity_id
_entity_poly.type
_entity_poly.pdbx_seq_one_letter_code
_entity_poly.pdbx_strand_id
1 'polypeptide(L)'
;MGHKAHIAELADYISANQISKEQQLYESFIEKDSSTLSPPLVRYNDVSKKKRKPPQNESFPMQRIKSTPNIMKGFGVPSEPWNRVERILPWRAVGPPYFYYENVANTPKGVWTTISRFLYDVQPEFVDSISFCASVRKRGYVHNLPICNRFPLLPRPPLTIHGALPSTESWWPIWDPRTHLNCILTCIGSAKLTERIKNALDSCDGEPTPQVKRYVLQECRKWNLIWVGKNRVAPLEPREMEALLGFPEDHTRGINMKERYKALGNSFQVDTVAYHLSVLKERFPRGMNVLSMFSGIGGAEVALYRLGIPLKNVVSIEISATSRSVLRNWWQQTNQRGRLVEVGDIQDVGPEQVAAWLSEFGEFDLVIGGSPCNNLAGGNRVSRNGLEGEESSLFFDYYRILNQFGAVDKNELTNLTSLP
;
A
#
# COMPACT_ATOMS: atom_id res chain seq x y z
N MET A 1 13.79 45.15 1.98
CA MET A 1 14.32 44.73 0.66
C MET A 1 15.08 43.43 0.90
N GLY A 2 14.64 42.22 0.55
CA GLY A 2 13.71 41.80 -0.48
C GLY A 2 14.44 41.10 -1.63
N HIS A 3 15.22 40.05 -1.37
CA HIS A 3 15.70 39.14 -2.41
C HIS A 3 15.05 37.76 -2.24
N LYS A 4 13.96 37.56 -2.99
CA LYS A 4 13.39 36.25 -3.29
C LYS A 4 14.30 35.58 -4.31
N ALA A 5 15.08 34.59 -3.88
CA ALA A 5 15.58 33.57 -4.80
C ALA A 5 14.43 32.59 -5.10
N HIS A 6 14.22 32.30 -6.38
CA HIS A 6 13.06 31.59 -6.90
C HIS A 6 13.12 30.09 -6.54
N ILE A 7 12.02 29.54 -6.02
CA ILE A 7 11.84 28.11 -5.67
C ILE A 7 12.12 27.15 -6.84
N ALA A 8 12.24 27.66 -8.08
CA ALA A 8 12.57 26.88 -9.27
C ALA A 8 14.03 26.41 -9.31
N GLU A 9 15.00 27.18 -8.78
CA GLU A 9 16.43 26.83 -8.87
C GLU A 9 16.87 25.77 -7.83
N LEU A 10 16.09 25.56 -6.78
CA LEU A 10 16.36 24.52 -5.77
C LEU A 10 15.95 23.11 -6.22
N ALA A 11 15.12 22.99 -7.26
CA ALA A 11 14.69 21.70 -7.81
C ALA A 11 15.80 21.01 -8.63
N ASP A 12 16.66 21.80 -9.28
CA ASP A 12 17.71 21.27 -10.17
C ASP A 12 18.92 20.73 -9.39
N TYR A 13 19.23 21.30 -8.22
CA TYR A 13 20.36 20.85 -7.38
C TYR A 13 20.09 19.56 -6.59
N ILE A 14 18.82 19.19 -6.42
CA ILE A 14 18.40 17.99 -5.67
C ILE A 14 18.59 16.70 -6.48
N SER A 15 18.60 16.79 -7.81
CA SER A 15 18.73 15.65 -8.73
C SER A 15 20.17 15.14 -8.93
N ALA A 16 21.19 15.98 -8.72
CA ALA A 16 22.59 15.60 -9.01
C ALA A 16 23.17 14.61 -7.97
N ASN A 17 22.78 14.72 -6.70
CA ASN A 17 23.27 13.84 -5.63
C ASN A 17 22.62 12.45 -5.59
N GLN A 18 21.53 12.24 -6.34
CA GLN A 18 20.90 10.92 -6.52
C GLN A 18 21.69 10.05 -7.50
N ILE A 19 22.39 10.68 -8.45
CA ILE A 19 23.16 10.01 -9.49
C ILE A 19 24.41 9.34 -8.90
N SER A 20 25.13 10.01 -7.99
CA SER A 20 26.40 9.49 -7.45
C SER A 20 26.27 8.15 -6.72
N LYS A 21 25.13 7.83 -6.09
CA LYS A 21 24.95 6.58 -5.33
C LYS A 21 24.42 5.41 -6.15
N GLU A 22 23.58 5.65 -7.15
CA GLU A 22 23.14 4.60 -8.09
C GLU A 22 24.21 4.32 -9.16
N GLN A 23 25.01 5.34 -9.53
CA GLN A 23 26.14 5.19 -10.43
C GLN A 23 27.30 4.41 -9.78
N GLN A 24 27.60 4.64 -8.49
CA GLN A 24 28.56 3.80 -7.73
C GLN A 24 28.12 2.35 -7.60
N LEU A 25 26.81 2.09 -7.45
CA LEU A 25 26.27 0.73 -7.43
C LEU A 25 26.41 0.06 -8.80
N TYR A 26 26.18 0.79 -9.90
CA TYR A 26 26.32 0.27 -11.26
C TYR A 26 27.78 0.08 -11.70
N GLU A 27 28.68 1.00 -11.35
CA GLU A 27 30.13 0.89 -11.63
C GLU A 27 30.76 -0.28 -10.86
N SER A 28 30.29 -0.59 -9.64
CA SER A 28 30.72 -1.77 -8.88
C SER A 28 30.28 -3.12 -9.46
N PHE A 29 29.37 -3.14 -10.44
CA PHE A 29 29.02 -4.35 -11.20
C PHE A 29 29.96 -4.61 -12.39
N ILE A 30 30.73 -3.60 -12.82
CA ILE A 30 31.65 -3.71 -13.97
C ILE A 30 33.09 -4.02 -13.52
N GLU A 31 33.52 -3.56 -12.33
CA GLU A 31 34.85 -3.84 -11.80
C GLU A 31 34.84 -5.03 -10.82
N LYS A 32 34.74 -6.25 -11.35
CA LYS A 32 35.23 -7.47 -10.67
C LYS A 32 36.32 -8.11 -11.52
N ASP A 33 37.48 -7.46 -11.52
CA ASP A 33 38.78 -8.11 -11.65
C ASP A 33 39.84 -7.17 -11.05
N SER A 34 40.13 -7.36 -9.75
CA SER A 34 41.46 -7.27 -9.15
C SER A 34 41.37 -7.19 -7.63
N SER A 35 42.22 -7.96 -6.99
CA SER A 35 42.45 -8.08 -5.56
C SER A 35 42.95 -6.78 -4.92
N THR A 36 42.53 -6.46 -3.67
CA THR A 36 43.38 -6.48 -2.45
C THR A 36 42.74 -5.81 -1.22
N LEU A 37 42.85 -6.51 -0.08
CA LEU A 37 43.12 -6.11 1.32
C LEU A 37 42.48 -4.84 1.95
N SER A 38 41.72 -5.08 3.03
CA SER A 38 41.18 -4.13 4.01
C SER A 38 42.21 -3.61 5.03
N PRO A 39 41.97 -2.45 5.67
CA PRO A 39 42.27 -2.29 7.11
C PRO A 39 41.15 -1.60 7.95
N PRO A 40 41.27 -1.57 9.30
CA PRO A 40 40.14 -1.71 10.21
C PRO A 40 39.56 -0.42 10.83
N LEU A 41 38.35 -0.58 11.36
CA LEU A 41 37.52 0.39 12.10
C LEU A 41 38.16 0.85 13.42
N VAL A 42 38.11 2.16 13.68
CA VAL A 42 38.39 2.77 15.00
C VAL A 42 37.07 3.21 15.66
N ARG A 43 36.89 2.79 16.91
CA ARG A 43 35.78 3.14 17.82
C ARG A 43 35.96 4.55 18.38
N TYR A 44 34.86 5.28 18.55
CA TYR A 44 34.76 6.35 19.55
C TYR A 44 33.49 6.16 20.39
N ASN A 45 33.69 6.12 21.71
CA ASN A 45 32.64 6.30 22.72
C ASN A 45 32.58 7.80 23.04
N ASP A 46 31.37 8.38 23.18
CA ASP A 46 31.12 9.25 24.34
C ASP A 46 29.62 9.46 24.68
N VAL A 47 29.33 9.18 25.95
CA VAL A 47 28.49 9.89 26.95
C VAL A 47 27.03 10.29 26.59
N SER A 48 26.14 9.37 26.96
CA SER A 48 24.92 9.51 27.80
C SER A 48 24.10 10.82 27.81
N LYS A 49 22.81 10.69 27.42
CA LYS A 49 21.65 11.33 28.08
C LYS A 49 20.49 10.33 28.24
N LYS A 50 19.74 10.50 29.32
CA LYS A 50 18.97 9.50 30.10
C LYS A 50 17.89 8.72 29.34
N LYS A 51 17.89 7.39 29.50
CA LYS A 51 16.86 6.43 29.05
C LYS A 51 15.73 6.31 30.08
N ARG A 52 14.46 6.35 29.64
CA ARG A 52 13.33 5.75 30.38
C ARG A 52 13.30 4.25 30.04
N LYS A 53 13.33 3.37 31.05
CA LYS A 53 13.28 1.91 30.89
C LYS A 53 11.83 1.46 30.62
N PRO A 54 11.56 0.63 29.60
CA PRO A 54 10.32 -0.14 29.53
C PRO A 54 10.37 -1.34 30.50
N PRO A 55 9.22 -1.92 30.89
CA PRO A 55 9.16 -3.05 31.82
C PRO A 55 9.84 -4.28 31.22
N GLN A 56 10.51 -5.05 32.07
CA GLN A 56 11.08 -6.35 31.71
C GLN A 56 9.95 -7.33 31.40
N ASN A 57 10.01 -8.01 30.25
CA ASN A 57 9.23 -9.21 30.00
C ASN A 57 10.05 -10.22 29.19
N GLU A 58 9.78 -11.48 29.50
CA GLU A 58 10.50 -12.71 29.18
C GLU A 58 10.87 -12.87 27.70
N SER A 59 12.10 -13.31 27.45
CA SER A 59 12.67 -13.50 26.12
C SER A 59 12.26 -14.85 25.53
N PHE A 60 11.30 -14.85 24.61
CA PHE A 60 11.20 -15.92 23.60
C PHE A 60 12.19 -15.62 22.45
N PRO A 61 12.85 -16.62 21.86
CA PRO A 61 13.81 -16.41 20.78
C PRO A 61 13.10 -15.89 19.52
N MET A 62 13.24 -14.58 19.28
CA MET A 62 12.59 -13.88 18.16
C MET A 62 13.36 -14.13 16.86
N GLN A 63 12.68 -14.70 15.85
CA GLN A 63 13.22 -14.74 14.49
C GLN A 63 13.24 -13.32 13.92
N ARG A 64 14.43 -12.80 13.63
CA ARG A 64 14.60 -11.52 12.95
C ARG A 64 13.93 -11.61 11.57
N ILE A 65 12.91 -10.79 11.32
CA ILE A 65 12.39 -10.57 9.97
C ILE A 65 13.54 -10.03 9.12
N LYS A 66 14.10 -10.87 8.25
CA LYS A 66 15.11 -10.47 7.27
C LYS A 66 14.46 -9.53 6.26
N SER A 67 15.29 -8.76 5.55
CA SER A 67 14.90 -7.78 4.52
C SER A 67 13.74 -8.22 3.62
N THR A 68 13.01 -7.26 3.05
CA THR A 68 11.97 -7.50 2.04
C THR A 68 12.44 -8.53 1.00
N PRO A 69 11.61 -9.53 0.65
CA PRO A 69 12.04 -10.58 -0.26
C PRO A 69 12.24 -10.01 -1.67
N ASN A 70 13.20 -10.57 -2.41
CA ASN A 70 13.48 -10.15 -3.79
C ASN A 70 12.29 -10.43 -4.72
N ILE A 71 11.54 -11.50 -4.45
CA ILE A 71 10.32 -11.87 -5.15
C ILE A 71 9.15 -11.73 -4.17
N MET A 72 8.18 -10.87 -4.49
CA MET A 72 7.04 -10.55 -3.63
C MET A 72 5.77 -11.21 -4.15
N LYS A 73 5.60 -12.50 -3.86
CA LYS A 73 4.44 -13.31 -4.24
C LYS A 73 3.61 -13.78 -3.04
N GLY A 74 3.92 -13.27 -1.85
CA GLY A 74 3.22 -13.61 -0.61
C GLY A 74 3.19 -15.11 -0.34
N PHE A 75 2.02 -15.59 0.07
CA PHE A 75 1.71 -17.00 0.30
C PHE A 75 1.08 -17.67 -0.94
N GLY A 76 1.29 -17.09 -2.13
CA GLY A 76 0.81 -17.57 -3.41
C GLY A 76 0.02 -16.51 -4.18
N VAL A 77 0.08 -16.55 -5.50
CA VAL A 77 -0.63 -15.65 -6.42
C VAL A 77 -1.42 -16.45 -7.47
N PRO A 78 -2.48 -15.87 -8.09
CA PRO A 78 -3.36 -16.62 -9.00
C PRO A 78 -2.72 -17.20 -10.27
N SER A 79 -1.57 -16.68 -10.67
CA SER A 79 -0.83 -17.09 -11.87
C SER A 79 0.08 -18.29 -11.64
N GLU A 80 0.24 -18.74 -10.39
CA GLU A 80 1.14 -19.82 -10.01
C GLU A 80 0.39 -21.02 -9.47
N PRO A 81 0.91 -22.25 -9.69
CA PRO A 81 0.38 -23.43 -9.02
C PRO A 81 0.44 -23.23 -7.51
N TRP A 82 -0.61 -23.65 -6.82
CA TRP A 82 -0.70 -23.50 -5.38
C TRP A 82 0.38 -24.34 -4.71
N ASN A 83 1.38 -23.66 -4.14
CA ASN A 83 2.36 -24.29 -3.26
C ASN A 83 1.81 -24.29 -1.85
N ARG A 84 1.84 -25.45 -1.18
CA ARG A 84 1.42 -25.56 0.21
C ARG A 84 2.38 -24.76 1.09
N VAL A 85 1.98 -23.56 1.48
CA VAL A 85 2.69 -22.76 2.47
C VAL A 85 2.17 -23.14 3.84
N GLU A 86 3.04 -23.67 4.70
CA GLU A 86 2.72 -23.88 6.11
C GLU A 86 2.89 -22.56 6.86
N ARG A 87 1.82 -22.14 7.55
CA ARG A 87 1.83 -20.95 8.39
C ARG A 87 1.12 -21.26 9.69
N ILE A 88 1.86 -21.18 10.80
CA ILE A 88 1.33 -21.35 12.15
C ILE A 88 1.12 -19.96 12.74
N LEU A 89 -0.11 -19.69 13.16
CA LEU A 89 -0.46 -18.47 13.87
C LEU A 89 -0.34 -18.69 15.38
N PRO A 90 0.18 -17.70 16.13
CA PRO A 90 0.06 -17.71 17.59
C PRO A 90 -1.40 -17.75 18.00
N TRP A 91 -1.73 -18.47 19.08
CA TRP A 91 -3.12 -18.67 19.51
C TRP A 91 -3.89 -17.35 19.71
N ARG A 92 -3.19 -16.29 20.16
CA ARG A 92 -3.76 -14.94 20.36
C ARG A 92 -4.20 -14.25 19.07
N ALA A 93 -3.69 -14.70 17.93
CA ALA A 93 -3.99 -14.14 16.61
C ALA A 93 -5.10 -14.93 15.89
N VAL A 94 -5.53 -16.08 16.40
CA VAL A 94 -6.48 -16.97 15.72
C VAL A 94 -7.91 -16.55 16.01
N GLY A 95 -8.77 -16.63 14.99
CA GLY A 95 -10.22 -16.46 15.12
C GLY A 95 -10.72 -15.05 14.78
N PRO A 96 -12.04 -14.83 14.92
CA PRO A 96 -12.63 -13.51 14.82
C PRO A 96 -12.20 -12.60 16.01
N PRO A 97 -12.12 -11.27 15.80
CA PRO A 97 -12.18 -10.65 14.49
C PRO A 97 -10.98 -11.07 13.62
N TYR A 98 -11.23 -11.36 12.35
CA TYR A 98 -10.13 -11.39 11.40
C TYR A 98 -9.55 -9.99 11.31
N PHE A 99 -8.23 -9.85 11.28
CA PHE A 99 -7.59 -8.56 11.08
C PHE A 99 -6.77 -8.55 9.81
N TYR A 100 -6.70 -7.40 9.16
CA TYR A 100 -5.93 -7.20 7.94
C TYR A 100 -5.32 -5.80 7.93
N TYR A 101 -4.00 -5.74 8.02
CA TYR A 101 -3.26 -4.48 8.03
C TYR A 101 -2.28 -4.41 6.86
N GLU A 102 -2.35 -3.33 6.09
CA GLU A 102 -1.47 -3.06 4.95
C GLU A 102 -0.48 -1.93 5.24
N ASN A 103 0.74 -2.09 4.70
CA ASN A 103 1.72 -1.01 4.65
C ASN A 103 2.67 -1.18 3.45
N VAL A 104 3.38 -0.11 3.07
CA VAL A 104 4.43 -0.13 2.04
C VAL A 104 5.46 -1.21 2.36
N ALA A 105 5.84 -2.05 1.38
CA ALA A 105 6.81 -3.11 1.63
C ALA A 105 8.19 -2.56 2.03
N ASN A 106 8.67 -1.56 1.29
CA ASN A 106 10.00 -0.96 1.48
C ASN A 106 9.98 0.08 2.59
N THR A 107 10.11 -0.36 3.84
CA THR A 107 10.17 0.51 5.02
C THR A 107 11.59 0.63 5.59
N PRO A 108 11.88 1.65 6.41
CA PRO A 108 13.08 1.67 7.25
C PRO A 108 13.24 0.38 8.08
N LYS A 109 14.48 0.06 8.41
CA LYS A 109 14.83 -1.15 9.18
C LYS A 109 14.12 -1.13 10.54
N GLY A 110 13.47 -2.24 10.89
CA GLY A 110 12.78 -2.41 12.17
C GLY A 110 11.28 -2.08 12.15
N VAL A 111 10.77 -1.37 11.13
CA VAL A 111 9.33 -1.05 11.03
C VAL A 111 8.48 -2.32 10.99
N TRP A 112 8.78 -3.26 10.08
CA TRP A 112 8.07 -4.53 10.00
C TRP A 112 8.22 -5.40 11.25
N THR A 113 9.38 -5.33 11.93
CA THR A 113 9.57 -6.01 13.21
C THR A 113 8.64 -5.44 14.28
N THR A 114 8.47 -4.11 14.33
CA THR A 114 7.52 -3.47 15.23
C THR A 114 6.08 -3.84 14.87
N ILE A 115 5.69 -3.70 13.60
CA ILE A 115 4.33 -4.03 13.15
C ILE A 115 3.98 -5.48 13.51
N SER A 116 4.85 -6.43 13.16
CA SER A 116 4.65 -7.84 13.46
C SER A 116 4.52 -8.08 14.96
N ARG A 117 5.41 -7.49 15.79
CA ARG A 117 5.38 -7.63 17.25
C ARG A 117 4.05 -7.15 17.87
N PHE A 118 3.52 -6.02 17.40
CA PHE A 118 2.25 -5.49 17.92
C PHE A 118 1.04 -6.25 17.36
N LEU A 119 1.13 -6.76 16.14
CA LEU A 119 0.09 -7.60 15.53
C LEU A 119 0.36 -9.09 15.81
N TYR A 120 0.58 -9.41 17.09
CA TYR A 120 0.64 -10.77 17.63
C TYR A 120 1.73 -11.67 17.02
N ASP A 121 2.89 -11.09 16.68
CA ASP A 121 4.04 -11.77 16.05
C ASP A 121 3.71 -12.43 14.70
N VAL A 122 2.61 -12.01 14.06
CA VAL A 122 2.22 -12.51 12.74
C VAL A 122 3.19 -11.96 11.71
N GLN A 123 3.69 -12.85 10.85
CA GLN A 123 4.62 -12.49 9.79
C GLN A 123 3.90 -11.76 8.64
N PRO A 124 4.48 -10.69 8.09
CA PRO A 124 3.92 -9.99 6.95
C PRO A 124 3.99 -10.85 5.68
N GLU A 125 2.89 -10.87 4.93
CA GLU A 125 2.80 -11.38 3.57
C GLU A 125 3.22 -10.27 2.58
N PHE A 126 4.39 -10.40 1.94
CA PHE A 126 4.87 -9.41 0.98
C PHE A 126 4.44 -9.75 -0.45
N VAL A 127 3.63 -8.88 -1.06
CA VAL A 127 3.07 -9.08 -2.40
C VAL A 127 3.30 -7.84 -3.27
N ASP A 128 3.67 -8.08 -4.53
CA ASP A 128 3.65 -7.07 -5.58
C ASP A 128 2.39 -7.23 -6.43
N SER A 129 1.59 -6.17 -6.53
CA SER A 129 0.34 -6.18 -7.31
C SER A 129 0.56 -6.34 -8.81
N ILE A 130 1.80 -6.34 -9.32
CA ILE A 130 2.10 -6.74 -10.70
C ILE A 130 1.58 -8.15 -11.06
N SER A 131 1.37 -9.01 -10.05
CA SER A 131 0.76 -10.34 -10.25
C SER A 131 -0.76 -10.28 -10.44
N PHE A 132 -1.37 -9.12 -10.21
CA PHE A 132 -2.80 -8.88 -10.18
C PHE A 132 -3.25 -7.79 -11.14
N CYS A 133 -2.37 -6.89 -11.60
CA CYS A 133 -2.72 -5.86 -12.58
C CYS A 133 -1.48 -5.36 -13.34
N ALA A 134 -1.69 -4.46 -14.29
CA ALA A 134 -0.64 -3.86 -15.12
C ALA A 134 0.28 -2.85 -14.41
N SER A 135 0.23 -2.73 -13.08
CA SER A 135 1.03 -1.80 -12.29
C SER A 135 1.72 -2.49 -11.13
N VAL A 136 3.02 -2.21 -10.95
CA VAL A 136 3.77 -2.58 -9.74
C VAL A 136 3.13 -1.90 -8.52
N ARG A 137 2.94 -2.63 -7.42
CA ARG A 137 2.57 -2.06 -6.11
C ARG A 137 3.00 -3.02 -5.01
N LYS A 138 4.22 -2.80 -4.51
CA LYS A 138 4.86 -3.63 -3.48
C LYS A 138 4.36 -3.27 -2.10
N ARG A 139 3.69 -4.20 -1.43
CA ARG A 139 3.10 -4.04 -0.09
C ARG A 139 3.39 -5.24 0.81
N GLY A 140 3.35 -5.00 2.12
CA GLY A 140 3.27 -6.04 3.11
C GLY A 140 1.89 -6.04 3.76
N TYR A 141 1.38 -7.22 4.04
CA TYR A 141 0.07 -7.43 4.64
C TYR A 141 0.21 -8.30 5.89
N VAL A 142 -0.23 -7.82 7.05
CA VAL A 142 -0.26 -8.63 8.29
C VAL A 142 -1.69 -8.97 8.60
N HIS A 143 -1.99 -10.26 8.65
CA HIS A 143 -3.35 -10.73 8.85
C HIS A 143 -3.40 -12.15 9.45
N ASN A 144 -4.51 -12.46 10.11
CA ASN A 144 -4.81 -13.81 10.60
C ASN A 144 -5.71 -14.62 9.65
N LEU A 145 -6.05 -14.10 8.46
CA LEU A 145 -6.87 -14.82 7.47
C LEU A 145 -6.27 -16.18 7.09
N PRO A 146 -7.10 -17.21 6.83
CA PRO A 146 -6.66 -18.43 6.17
C PRO A 146 -5.99 -18.15 4.82
N ILE A 147 -5.04 -19.00 4.44
CA ILE A 147 -4.26 -18.86 3.18
C ILE A 147 -4.58 -19.96 2.16
N CYS A 148 -5.33 -20.99 2.58
CA CYS A 148 -5.82 -22.06 1.71
C CYS A 148 -7.12 -21.63 1.02
N ASN A 149 -7.36 -22.14 -0.19
CA ASN A 149 -8.58 -21.92 -0.97
C ASN A 149 -8.85 -20.44 -1.33
N ARG A 150 -7.80 -19.63 -1.46
CA ARG A 150 -7.93 -18.30 -2.07
C ARG A 150 -8.30 -18.43 -3.54
N PHE A 151 -9.12 -17.52 -4.03
CA PHE A 151 -9.50 -17.44 -5.45
C PHE A 151 -9.48 -15.99 -5.95
N PRO A 152 -9.09 -15.75 -7.21
CA PRO A 152 -9.05 -14.39 -7.76
C PRO A 152 -10.45 -13.86 -8.07
N LEU A 153 -10.58 -12.54 -8.13
CA LEU A 153 -11.76 -11.90 -8.73
C LEU A 153 -11.87 -12.25 -10.22
N LEU A 154 -13.11 -12.30 -10.70
CA LEU A 154 -13.46 -12.47 -12.10
C LEU A 154 -14.31 -11.28 -12.58
N PRO A 155 -14.15 -10.83 -13.84
CA PRO A 155 -13.08 -11.21 -14.77
C PRO A 155 -11.71 -10.77 -14.25
N ARG A 156 -10.65 -11.50 -14.65
CA ARG A 156 -9.28 -11.14 -14.27
C ARG A 156 -8.91 -9.83 -14.97
N PRO A 157 -8.34 -8.84 -14.26
CA PRO A 157 -7.87 -7.61 -14.88
C PRO A 157 -6.66 -7.89 -15.81
N PRO A 158 -6.42 -7.01 -16.80
CA PRO A 158 -5.26 -7.11 -17.66
C PRO A 158 -3.96 -6.90 -16.87
N LEU A 159 -2.94 -7.69 -17.22
CA LEU A 159 -1.63 -7.67 -16.56
C LEU A 159 -0.60 -6.80 -17.28
N THR A 160 -0.91 -6.25 -18.46
CA THR A 160 0.01 -5.41 -19.24
C THR A 160 -0.60 -4.06 -19.56
N ILE A 161 0.25 -3.06 -19.83
CA ILE A 161 -0.18 -1.72 -20.23
C ILE A 161 -1.13 -1.78 -21.42
N HIS A 162 -0.77 -2.51 -22.48
CA HIS A 162 -1.62 -2.60 -23.67
C HIS A 162 -2.93 -3.35 -23.42
N GLY A 163 -2.94 -4.33 -22.51
CA GLY A 163 -4.19 -4.96 -22.09
C GLY A 163 -5.09 -4.01 -21.31
N ALA A 164 -4.52 -3.13 -20.48
CA ALA A 164 -5.26 -2.16 -19.67
C ALA A 164 -5.67 -0.91 -20.45
N LEU A 165 -4.84 -0.48 -21.39
CA LEU A 165 -4.96 0.76 -22.16
C LEU A 165 -4.70 0.49 -23.65
N PRO A 166 -5.62 -0.21 -24.36
CA PRO A 166 -5.38 -0.66 -25.73
C PRO A 166 -5.12 0.48 -26.73
N SER A 167 -5.72 1.65 -26.51
CA SER A 167 -5.55 2.83 -27.38
C SER A 167 -4.09 3.34 -27.44
N THR A 168 -3.28 3.02 -26.44
CA THR A 168 -1.87 3.47 -26.36
C THR A 168 -0.93 2.67 -27.26
N GLU A 169 -1.32 1.46 -27.67
CA GLU A 169 -0.46 0.54 -28.42
C GLU A 169 0.01 1.12 -29.76
N SER A 170 -0.90 1.78 -30.48
CA SER A 170 -0.61 2.41 -31.78
C SER A 170 0.45 3.51 -31.73
N TRP A 171 0.69 4.09 -30.55
CA TRP A 171 1.64 5.18 -30.34
C TRP A 171 2.91 4.74 -29.61
N TRP A 172 3.00 3.48 -29.21
CA TRP A 172 4.08 2.98 -28.38
C TRP A 172 5.36 2.78 -29.20
N PRO A 173 6.46 3.49 -28.90
CA PRO A 173 7.69 3.31 -29.64
C PRO A 173 8.30 1.93 -29.37
N ILE A 174 8.86 1.31 -30.40
CA ILE A 174 9.54 -0.01 -30.31
C ILE A 174 10.67 0.00 -29.26
N TRP A 175 11.31 1.16 -29.06
CA TRP A 175 12.40 1.32 -28.10
C TRP A 175 11.94 1.53 -26.65
N ASP A 176 10.63 1.66 -26.38
CA ASP A 176 10.09 1.71 -25.02
C ASP A 176 9.69 0.29 -24.58
N PRO A 177 10.50 -0.39 -23.75
CA PRO A 177 10.30 -1.79 -23.41
C PRO A 177 9.25 -2.00 -22.31
N ARG A 178 8.63 -0.93 -21.80
CA ARG A 178 7.72 -1.04 -20.66
C ARG A 178 6.46 -1.79 -21.04
N THR A 179 6.22 -2.88 -20.34
CA THR A 179 4.96 -3.65 -20.41
C THR A 179 4.08 -3.44 -19.18
N HIS A 180 4.61 -2.83 -18.12
CA HIS A 180 3.95 -2.55 -16.85
C HIS A 180 4.28 -1.14 -16.37
N LEU A 181 3.38 -0.56 -15.59
CA LEU A 181 3.57 0.73 -14.92
C LEU A 181 4.30 0.55 -13.59
N ASN A 182 4.95 1.61 -13.13
CA ASN A 182 5.44 1.69 -11.76
C ASN A 182 4.27 1.97 -10.80
N CYS A 183 4.54 1.95 -9.50
CA CYS A 183 3.55 2.27 -8.47
C CYS A 183 2.82 3.58 -8.77
N ILE A 184 1.49 3.49 -8.90
CA ILE A 184 0.61 4.65 -9.03
C ILE A 184 0.80 5.55 -7.81
N LEU A 185 1.06 6.83 -8.07
CA LEU A 185 1.38 7.85 -7.07
C LEU A 185 0.21 8.81 -6.86
N THR A 186 0.34 9.67 -5.86
CA THR A 186 -0.65 10.72 -5.51
C THR A 186 -0.52 11.99 -6.34
N CYS A 187 0.53 12.07 -7.17
CA CYS A 187 0.83 13.21 -8.02
C CYS A 187 1.16 12.74 -9.45
N ILE A 188 1.00 13.64 -10.41
CA ILE A 188 1.19 13.38 -11.84
C ILE A 188 2.27 14.29 -12.43
N GLY A 189 2.81 13.86 -13.58
CA GLY A 189 3.73 14.68 -14.37
C GLY A 189 3.06 15.98 -14.83
N SER A 190 3.84 17.06 -14.88
CA SER A 190 3.33 18.37 -15.29
C SER A 190 3.22 18.49 -16.82
N ALA A 191 2.35 19.39 -17.30
CA ALA A 191 2.26 19.70 -18.72
C ALA A 191 3.62 20.16 -19.31
N LYS A 192 4.37 20.98 -18.56
CA LYS A 192 5.72 21.42 -18.94
C LYS A 192 6.69 20.24 -19.11
N LEU A 193 6.57 19.20 -18.30
CA LEU A 193 7.36 17.98 -18.47
C LEU A 193 7.01 17.29 -19.79
N THR A 194 5.73 17.09 -20.07
CA THR A 194 5.29 16.43 -21.32
C THR A 194 5.69 17.23 -22.56
N GLU A 195 5.68 18.57 -22.48
CA GLU A 195 6.14 19.46 -23.53
C GLU A 195 7.66 19.37 -23.75
N ARG A 196 8.45 19.33 -22.68
CA ARG A 196 9.91 19.11 -22.78
C ARG A 196 10.24 17.77 -23.43
N ILE A 197 9.51 16.71 -23.08
CA ILE A 197 9.69 15.39 -23.71
C ILE A 197 9.36 15.46 -25.20
N LYS A 198 8.23 16.08 -25.57
CA LYS A 198 7.85 16.29 -26.96
C LYS A 198 8.94 17.04 -27.73
N ASN A 199 9.40 18.18 -27.22
CA ASN A 199 10.41 18.99 -27.88
C ASN A 199 11.74 18.24 -28.02
N ALA A 200 12.15 17.46 -27.01
CA ALA A 200 13.36 16.64 -27.10
C ALA A 200 13.28 15.56 -28.19
N LEU A 201 12.08 14.99 -28.41
CA LEU A 201 11.85 14.00 -29.47
C LEU A 201 11.71 14.65 -30.85
N ASP A 202 11.02 15.79 -30.95
CA ASP A 202 10.81 16.51 -32.21
C ASP A 202 12.11 17.14 -32.75
N SER A 203 13.07 17.46 -31.89
CA SER A 203 14.41 17.94 -32.29
C SER A 203 15.33 16.84 -32.85
N CYS A 204 14.90 15.57 -32.83
CA CYS A 204 15.68 14.48 -33.42
C CYS A 204 15.25 14.28 -34.88
N ASP A 205 16.22 14.34 -35.81
CA ASP A 205 15.98 13.98 -37.21
C ASP A 205 15.89 12.45 -37.36
N GLY A 206 14.67 11.91 -37.22
CA GLY A 206 14.41 10.48 -37.33
C GLY A 206 14.37 9.76 -35.98
N GLU A 207 15.19 8.72 -35.81
CA GLU A 207 15.18 7.93 -34.58
C GLU A 207 15.85 8.70 -33.41
N PRO A 208 15.24 8.79 -32.23
CA PRO A 208 15.83 9.50 -31.10
C PRO A 208 17.19 8.92 -30.67
N THR A 209 18.12 9.79 -30.29
CA THR A 209 19.45 9.37 -29.82
C THR A 209 19.34 8.54 -28.53
N PRO A 210 20.33 7.67 -28.22
CA PRO A 210 20.31 6.88 -26.98
C PRO A 210 20.16 7.72 -25.70
N GLN A 211 20.72 8.94 -25.69
CA GLN A 211 20.59 9.87 -24.56
C GLN A 211 19.16 10.39 -24.40
N VAL A 212 18.51 10.78 -25.50
CA VAL A 212 17.11 11.23 -25.48
C VAL A 212 16.21 10.07 -25.06
N LYS A 213 16.39 8.87 -25.63
CA LYS A 213 15.64 7.66 -25.22
C LYS A 213 15.75 7.40 -23.73
N ARG A 214 16.97 7.46 -23.17
CA ARG A 214 17.20 7.26 -21.73
C ARG A 214 16.47 8.30 -20.89
N TYR A 215 16.58 9.57 -21.25
CA TYR A 215 15.87 10.67 -20.59
C TYR A 215 14.35 10.47 -20.61
N VAL A 216 13.78 10.22 -21.80
CA VAL A 216 12.33 10.02 -21.94
C VAL A 216 11.86 8.82 -21.12
N LEU A 217 12.55 7.67 -21.19
CA LEU A 217 12.19 6.50 -20.40
C LEU A 217 12.28 6.74 -18.89
N GLN A 218 13.28 7.49 -18.43
CA GLN A 218 13.43 7.82 -17.02
C GLN A 218 12.23 8.65 -16.52
N GLU A 219 11.85 9.69 -17.25
CA GLU A 219 10.69 10.52 -16.89
C GLU A 219 9.37 9.75 -17.03
N CYS A 220 9.22 8.94 -18.07
CA CYS A 220 8.03 8.11 -18.26
C CYS A 220 7.87 7.07 -17.14
N ARG A 221 8.96 6.45 -16.67
CA ARG A 221 8.93 5.55 -15.51
C ARG A 221 8.62 6.30 -14.22
N LYS A 222 9.22 7.47 -14.02
CA LYS A 222 9.06 8.26 -12.80
C LYS A 222 7.62 8.75 -12.60
N TRP A 223 6.98 9.17 -13.69
CA TRP A 223 5.66 9.80 -13.65
C TRP A 223 4.54 8.93 -14.25
N ASN A 224 4.83 7.67 -14.55
CA ASN A 224 3.91 6.75 -15.22
C ASN A 224 3.29 7.35 -16.49
N LEU A 225 4.10 8.03 -17.31
CA LEU A 225 3.62 8.63 -18.55
C LEU A 225 3.38 7.54 -19.60
N ILE A 226 2.26 7.67 -20.32
CA ILE A 226 1.84 6.77 -21.40
C ILE A 226 1.87 7.50 -22.74
N TRP A 227 2.07 6.76 -23.83
CA TRP A 227 2.09 7.32 -25.18
C TRP A 227 0.66 7.52 -25.69
N VAL A 228 0.37 8.74 -26.14
CA VAL A 228 -0.98 9.15 -26.59
C VAL A 228 -0.99 9.77 -27.99
N GLY A 229 0.17 9.79 -28.65
CA GLY A 229 0.33 10.37 -29.97
C GLY A 229 1.79 10.35 -30.42
N LYS A 230 2.04 10.66 -31.69
CA LYS A 230 3.39 10.82 -32.23
C LYS A 230 4.19 11.81 -31.37
N ASN A 231 5.28 11.32 -30.76
CA ASN A 231 6.15 12.08 -29.85
C ASN A 231 5.43 12.70 -28.65
N ARG A 232 4.25 12.20 -28.28
CA ARG A 232 3.42 12.75 -27.21
C ARG A 232 3.20 11.71 -26.11
N VAL A 233 3.50 12.12 -24.90
CA VAL A 233 3.20 11.38 -23.68
C VAL A 233 2.25 12.17 -22.79
N ALA A 234 1.45 11.48 -22.00
CA ALA A 234 0.52 12.06 -21.03
C ALA A 234 0.58 11.32 -19.69
N PRO A 235 0.26 11.98 -18.56
CA PRO A 235 -0.03 11.27 -17.33
C PRO A 235 -1.28 10.40 -17.48
N LEU A 236 -1.42 9.41 -16.60
CA LEU A 236 -2.65 8.62 -16.50
C LEU A 236 -3.82 9.51 -16.11
N GLU A 237 -4.97 9.33 -16.77
CA GLU A 237 -6.23 9.93 -16.35
C GLU A 237 -6.81 9.21 -15.13
N PRO A 238 -7.64 9.86 -14.29
CA PRO A 238 -8.18 9.23 -13.09
C PRO A 238 -8.98 7.95 -13.37
N ARG A 239 -9.71 7.90 -14.50
CA ARG A 239 -10.47 6.70 -14.91
C ARG A 239 -9.55 5.54 -15.25
N GLU A 240 -8.38 5.80 -15.83
CA GLU A 240 -7.36 4.79 -16.11
C GLU A 240 -6.75 4.27 -14.80
N MET A 241 -6.51 5.16 -13.83
CA MET A 241 -6.06 4.77 -12.49
C MET A 241 -7.11 3.94 -11.73
N GLU A 242 -8.39 4.32 -11.79
CA GLU A 242 -9.50 3.54 -11.22
C GLU A 242 -9.51 2.11 -11.77
N ALA A 243 -9.41 1.96 -13.09
CA ALA A 243 -9.36 0.65 -13.75
C ALA A 243 -8.12 -0.17 -13.33
N LEU A 244 -6.92 0.43 -13.32
CA LEU A 244 -5.68 -0.24 -12.90
C LEU A 244 -5.69 -0.67 -11.43
N LEU A 245 -6.39 0.08 -10.58
CA LEU A 245 -6.53 -0.20 -9.15
C LEU A 245 -7.72 -1.12 -8.84
N GLY A 246 -8.54 -1.47 -9.84
CA GLY A 246 -9.67 -2.39 -9.71
C GLY A 246 -10.94 -1.78 -9.11
N PHE A 247 -11.05 -0.44 -9.12
CA PHE A 247 -12.27 0.27 -8.74
C PHE A 247 -13.30 0.28 -9.89
N PRO A 248 -14.59 0.46 -9.58
CA PRO A 248 -15.60 0.75 -10.59
C PRO A 248 -15.23 1.98 -11.42
N GLU A 249 -15.73 2.00 -12.66
CA GLU A 249 -15.60 3.19 -13.50
C GLU A 249 -16.24 4.41 -12.83
N ASP A 250 -15.56 5.55 -12.90
CA ASP A 250 -16.03 6.82 -12.36
C ASP A 250 -16.25 6.82 -10.84
N HIS A 251 -15.65 5.86 -10.12
CA HIS A 251 -15.77 5.72 -8.66
C HIS A 251 -15.43 7.01 -7.91
N THR A 252 -14.41 7.74 -8.35
CA THR A 252 -14.01 9.03 -7.74
C THR A 252 -14.51 10.24 -8.53
N ARG A 253 -15.37 10.06 -9.55
CA ARG A 253 -15.90 11.18 -10.35
C ARG A 253 -16.81 12.06 -9.50
N GLY A 254 -16.67 13.38 -9.66
CA GLY A 254 -17.45 14.38 -8.92
C GLY A 254 -16.68 15.10 -7.82
N ILE A 255 -15.49 14.60 -7.43
CA ILE A 255 -14.57 15.33 -6.54
C ILE A 255 -13.50 16.07 -7.36
N ASN A 256 -12.79 16.99 -6.71
CA ASN A 256 -11.73 17.77 -7.35
C ASN A 256 -10.62 16.86 -7.91
N MET A 257 -10.09 17.22 -9.08
CA MET A 257 -9.08 16.44 -9.79
C MET A 257 -7.85 16.10 -8.93
N LYS A 258 -7.33 17.07 -8.16
CA LYS A 258 -6.19 16.84 -7.25
C LYS A 258 -6.52 15.82 -6.16
N GLU A 259 -7.75 15.84 -5.66
CA GLU A 259 -8.21 14.90 -4.64
C GLU A 259 -8.40 13.49 -5.24
N ARG A 260 -8.87 13.38 -6.49
CA ARG A 260 -8.94 12.10 -7.21
C ARG A 260 -7.58 11.42 -7.26
N TYR A 261 -6.56 12.12 -7.77
CA TYR A 261 -5.20 11.59 -7.85
C TYR A 261 -4.65 11.20 -6.48
N LYS A 262 -4.84 12.05 -5.46
CA LYS A 262 -4.40 11.77 -4.10
C LYS A 262 -5.07 10.53 -3.51
N ALA A 263 -6.38 10.40 -3.68
CA ALA A 263 -7.17 9.31 -3.15
C ALA A 263 -6.81 7.96 -3.82
N LEU A 264 -6.71 7.95 -5.15
CA LEU A 264 -6.35 6.75 -5.93
C LEU A 264 -4.90 6.31 -5.67
N GLY A 265 -3.94 7.26 -5.58
CA GLY A 265 -2.55 6.91 -5.27
C GLY A 265 -2.39 6.18 -3.92
N ASN A 266 -3.22 6.56 -2.94
CA ASN A 266 -3.18 6.04 -1.58
C ASN A 266 -4.15 4.86 -1.32
N SER A 267 -4.97 4.46 -2.27
CA SER A 267 -5.96 3.40 -2.07
C SER A 267 -5.34 2.00 -2.11
N PHE A 268 -6.11 0.98 -1.74
CA PHE A 268 -5.75 -0.39 -2.07
C PHE A 268 -5.76 -0.65 -3.59
N GLN A 269 -5.00 -1.67 -4.00
CA GLN A 269 -5.28 -2.36 -5.24
C GLN A 269 -6.32 -3.44 -4.92
N VAL A 270 -7.50 -3.31 -5.50
CA VAL A 270 -8.71 -4.06 -5.12
C VAL A 270 -8.55 -5.56 -5.37
N ASP A 271 -8.00 -5.97 -6.52
CA ASP A 271 -7.89 -7.39 -6.89
C ASP A 271 -6.91 -8.17 -6.00
N THR A 272 -5.79 -7.55 -5.58
CA THR A 272 -4.82 -8.09 -4.61
C THR A 272 -5.50 -8.29 -3.26
N VAL A 273 -6.19 -7.26 -2.75
CA VAL A 273 -6.88 -7.35 -1.45
C VAL A 273 -8.02 -8.35 -1.51
N ALA A 274 -8.81 -8.36 -2.58
CA ALA A 274 -9.89 -9.32 -2.77
C ALA A 274 -9.39 -10.76 -2.84
N TYR A 275 -8.23 -11.01 -3.46
CA TYR A 275 -7.64 -12.35 -3.45
C TYR A 275 -7.34 -12.84 -2.03
N HIS A 276 -6.81 -11.97 -1.15
CA HIS A 276 -6.58 -12.32 0.25
C HIS A 276 -7.90 -12.51 1.02
N LEU A 277 -8.89 -11.65 0.80
CA LEU A 277 -10.19 -11.69 1.48
C LEU A 277 -11.13 -12.78 0.95
N SER A 278 -10.84 -13.39 -0.20
CA SER A 278 -11.68 -14.38 -0.87
C SER A 278 -12.07 -15.57 0.02
N VAL A 279 -11.18 -15.97 0.94
CA VAL A 279 -11.40 -17.05 1.91
C VAL A 279 -12.55 -16.79 2.91
N LEU A 280 -13.01 -15.54 3.00
CA LEU A 280 -14.12 -15.13 3.86
C LEU A 280 -15.48 -15.41 3.23
N LYS A 281 -15.56 -15.59 1.91
CA LYS A 281 -16.84 -15.75 1.19
C LYS A 281 -17.68 -16.90 1.72
N GLU A 282 -17.11 -18.09 1.77
CA GLU A 282 -17.81 -19.30 2.24
C GLU A 282 -18.01 -19.31 3.76
N ARG A 283 -17.25 -18.49 4.51
CA ARG A 283 -17.33 -18.40 5.96
C ARG A 283 -18.46 -17.50 6.44
N PHE A 284 -18.82 -16.49 5.64
CA PHE A 284 -19.82 -15.49 6.00
C PHE A 284 -20.92 -15.37 4.94
N PRO A 285 -21.68 -16.46 4.66
CA PRO A 285 -22.70 -16.47 3.61
C PRO A 285 -23.87 -15.51 3.89
N ARG A 286 -24.07 -15.15 5.16
CA ARG A 286 -25.09 -14.17 5.57
C ARG A 286 -24.59 -12.73 5.53
N GLY A 287 -23.32 -12.49 5.23
CA GLY A 287 -22.66 -11.18 5.27
C GLY A 287 -21.92 -10.88 6.58
N MET A 288 -21.10 -9.83 6.52
CA MET A 288 -20.11 -9.48 7.54
C MET A 288 -20.37 -8.11 8.19
N ASN A 289 -19.96 -8.01 9.45
CA ASN A 289 -19.70 -6.75 10.15
C ASN A 289 -18.23 -6.36 9.97
N VAL A 290 -17.98 -5.17 9.44
CA VAL A 290 -16.63 -4.71 9.07
C VAL A 290 -16.29 -3.41 9.79
N LEU A 291 -15.13 -3.37 10.44
CA LEU A 291 -14.50 -2.15 10.92
C LEU A 291 -13.33 -1.81 9.99
N SER A 292 -13.46 -0.70 9.26
CA SER A 292 -12.53 -0.26 8.24
C SER A 292 -11.84 1.04 8.68
N MET A 293 -10.60 0.93 9.11
CA MET A 293 -9.77 2.04 9.59
C MET A 293 -8.90 2.59 8.46
N PHE A 294 -8.89 3.91 8.31
CA PHE A 294 -8.22 4.59 7.19
C PHE A 294 -8.80 4.12 5.85
N SER A 295 -10.13 4.05 5.78
CA SER A 295 -10.83 3.37 4.68
C SER A 295 -10.62 4.04 3.32
N GLY A 296 -10.20 5.30 3.28
CA GLY A 296 -9.99 6.06 2.06
C GLY A 296 -11.27 6.08 1.21
N ILE A 297 -11.13 5.73 -0.05
CA ILE A 297 -12.23 5.64 -1.02
C ILE A 297 -12.94 4.28 -1.02
N GLY A 298 -12.78 3.47 0.02
CA GLY A 298 -13.55 2.23 0.18
C GLY A 298 -12.95 1.01 -0.51
N GLY A 299 -11.62 0.92 -0.62
CA GLY A 299 -10.97 -0.17 -1.36
C GLY A 299 -11.27 -1.57 -0.81
N ALA A 300 -11.42 -1.70 0.52
CA ALA A 300 -11.78 -2.95 1.17
C ALA A 300 -13.24 -3.35 0.92
N GLU A 301 -14.14 -2.38 1.03
CA GLU A 301 -15.57 -2.50 0.84
C GLU A 301 -15.87 -2.89 -0.62
N VAL A 302 -15.21 -2.25 -1.58
CA VAL A 302 -15.27 -2.61 -3.01
C VAL A 302 -14.77 -4.03 -3.23
N ALA A 303 -13.66 -4.44 -2.59
CA ALA A 303 -13.12 -5.80 -2.71
C ALA A 303 -14.12 -6.85 -2.19
N LEU A 304 -14.67 -6.65 -0.99
CA LEU A 304 -15.66 -7.54 -0.38
C LEU A 304 -16.95 -7.61 -1.21
N TYR A 305 -17.42 -6.47 -1.71
CA TYR A 305 -18.58 -6.40 -2.60
C TYR A 305 -18.35 -7.17 -3.90
N ARG A 306 -17.20 -6.99 -4.57
CA ARG A 306 -16.85 -7.71 -5.80
C ARG A 306 -16.69 -9.23 -5.58
N LEU A 307 -16.32 -9.66 -4.37
CA LEU A 307 -16.32 -11.07 -3.99
C LEU A 307 -17.74 -11.65 -3.81
N GLY A 308 -18.76 -10.78 -3.72
CA GLY A 308 -20.14 -11.15 -3.41
C GLY A 308 -20.37 -11.43 -1.93
N ILE A 309 -19.55 -10.85 -1.04
CA ILE A 309 -19.72 -10.97 0.41
C ILE A 309 -20.65 -9.83 0.86
N PRO A 310 -21.85 -10.12 1.40
CA PRO A 310 -22.76 -9.07 1.81
C PRO A 310 -22.19 -8.23 2.95
N LEU A 311 -22.31 -6.91 2.87
CA LEU A 311 -21.89 -5.97 3.91
C LEU A 311 -23.10 -5.65 4.80
N LYS A 312 -23.13 -6.15 6.04
CA LYS A 312 -24.25 -5.93 6.97
C LYS A 312 -24.12 -4.61 7.70
N ASN A 313 -23.00 -4.43 8.40
CA ASN A 313 -22.67 -3.22 9.13
C ASN A 313 -21.22 -2.88 8.79
N VAL A 314 -20.98 -1.67 8.31
CA VAL A 314 -19.64 -1.16 8.02
C VAL A 314 -19.43 0.09 8.84
N VAL A 315 -18.45 0.04 9.74
CA VAL A 315 -17.93 1.23 10.41
C VAL A 315 -16.67 1.65 9.67
N SER A 316 -16.73 2.78 8.96
CA SER A 316 -15.62 3.35 8.20
C SER A 316 -15.07 4.57 8.96
N ILE A 317 -13.76 4.55 9.22
CA ILE A 317 -13.04 5.65 9.87
C ILE A 317 -12.10 6.27 8.84
N GLU A 318 -12.36 7.51 8.44
CA GLU A 318 -11.62 8.21 7.40
C GLU A 318 -11.65 9.72 7.64
N ILE A 319 -10.47 10.36 7.70
CA ILE A 319 -10.33 11.79 8.02
C ILE A 319 -10.79 12.71 6.89
N SER A 320 -10.63 12.31 5.64
CA SER A 320 -11.01 13.07 4.45
C SER A 320 -12.52 13.01 4.21
N ALA A 321 -13.20 14.15 4.39
CA ALA A 321 -14.62 14.29 4.04
C ALA A 321 -14.92 13.95 2.57
N THR A 322 -13.98 14.26 1.67
CA THR A 322 -14.06 13.92 0.25
C THR A 322 -14.04 12.41 0.03
N SER A 323 -13.14 11.68 0.68
CA SER A 323 -13.05 10.21 0.55
C SER A 323 -14.26 9.52 1.17
N ARG A 324 -14.74 10.02 2.33
CA ARG A 324 -16.02 9.64 2.93
C ARG A 324 -17.19 9.81 1.95
N SER A 325 -17.27 10.95 1.27
CA SER A 325 -18.29 11.18 0.24
C SER A 325 -18.21 10.18 -0.92
N VAL A 326 -17.01 9.79 -1.35
CA VAL A 326 -16.83 8.77 -2.40
C VAL A 326 -17.40 7.42 -1.96
N LEU A 327 -17.03 6.95 -0.76
CA LEU A 327 -17.55 5.69 -0.21
C LEU A 327 -19.08 5.75 -0.03
N ARG A 328 -19.62 6.86 0.49
CA ARG A 328 -21.07 7.04 0.65
C ARG A 328 -21.81 6.99 -0.68
N ASN A 329 -21.28 7.66 -1.71
CA ASN A 329 -21.88 7.64 -3.04
C ASN A 329 -21.87 6.23 -3.62
N TRP A 330 -20.75 5.52 -3.52
CA TRP A 330 -20.65 4.12 -3.94
C TRP A 330 -21.64 3.22 -3.19
N TRP A 331 -21.78 3.42 -1.87
CA TRP A 331 -22.71 2.67 -1.03
C TRP A 331 -24.16 2.79 -1.52
N GLN A 332 -24.57 4.02 -1.87
CA GLN A 332 -25.90 4.32 -2.40
C GLN A 332 -26.07 3.77 -3.83
N GLN A 333 -25.11 4.02 -4.72
CA GLN A 333 -25.16 3.58 -6.12
C GLN A 333 -25.23 2.06 -6.27
N THR A 334 -24.57 1.32 -5.39
CA THR A 334 -24.61 -0.14 -5.36
C THR A 334 -25.82 -0.72 -4.61
N ASN A 335 -26.72 0.14 -4.11
CA ASN A 335 -27.91 -0.22 -3.35
C ASN A 335 -27.60 -1.18 -2.17
N GLN A 336 -26.52 -0.90 -1.43
CA GLN A 336 -26.19 -1.67 -0.25
C GLN A 336 -27.36 -1.64 0.75
N ARG A 337 -27.73 -2.82 1.23
CA ARG A 337 -28.85 -2.99 2.18
C ARG A 337 -28.41 -2.91 3.65
N GLY A 338 -27.11 -3.01 3.90
CA GLY A 338 -26.55 -2.89 5.22
C GLY A 338 -26.53 -1.44 5.71
N ARG A 339 -25.95 -1.26 6.90
CA ARG A 339 -25.69 0.05 7.48
C ARG A 339 -24.24 0.47 7.27
N LEU A 340 -24.05 1.72 6.85
CA LEU A 340 -22.76 2.40 6.84
C LEU A 340 -22.74 3.44 7.96
N VAL A 341 -21.76 3.34 8.85
CA VAL A 341 -21.44 4.33 9.88
C VAL A 341 -20.10 4.96 9.53
N GLU A 342 -20.07 6.27 9.41
CA GLU A 342 -18.86 7.01 9.04
C GLU A 342 -18.35 7.82 10.24
N VAL A 343 -17.07 7.67 10.53
CA VAL A 343 -16.34 8.39 11.57
C VAL A 343 -15.23 9.20 10.91
N GLY A 344 -15.04 10.44 11.37
CA GLY A 344 -14.02 11.34 10.84
C GLY A 344 -12.63 10.98 11.35
N ASP A 345 -12.36 11.21 12.63
CA ASP A 345 -11.05 10.98 13.22
C ASP A 345 -11.01 9.66 14.01
N ILE A 346 -9.92 8.91 13.87
CA ILE A 346 -9.68 7.70 14.66
C ILE A 346 -9.42 8.02 16.14
N GLN A 347 -9.00 9.25 16.43
CA GLN A 347 -8.77 9.73 17.80
C GLN A 347 -10.09 9.89 18.58
N ASP A 348 -11.20 10.12 17.88
CA ASP A 348 -12.54 10.20 18.48
C ASP A 348 -13.09 8.82 18.87
N VAL A 349 -12.43 7.74 18.45
CA VAL A 349 -12.87 6.36 18.72
C VAL A 349 -12.27 5.85 20.02
N GLY A 350 -13.01 6.04 21.12
CA GLY A 350 -12.69 5.48 22.43
C GLY A 350 -13.31 4.09 22.69
N PRO A 351 -12.97 3.45 23.82
CA PRO A 351 -13.54 2.15 24.22
C PRO A 351 -15.08 2.15 24.31
N GLU A 352 -15.67 3.25 24.78
CA GLU A 352 -17.13 3.39 24.88
C GLU A 352 -17.81 3.34 23.51
N GLN A 353 -17.21 3.97 22.51
CA GLN A 353 -17.73 3.97 21.14
C GLN A 353 -17.64 2.57 20.52
N VAL A 354 -16.54 1.85 20.77
CA VAL A 354 -16.38 0.46 20.34
C VAL A 354 -17.40 -0.44 21.03
N ALA A 355 -17.60 -0.29 22.35
CA ALA A 355 -18.61 -1.03 23.10
C ALA A 355 -20.04 -0.76 22.60
N ALA A 356 -20.35 0.49 22.25
CA ALA A 356 -21.63 0.86 21.65
C ALA A 356 -21.86 0.14 20.32
N TRP A 357 -20.85 0.09 19.44
CA TRP A 357 -20.94 -0.66 18.18
C TRP A 357 -21.10 -2.16 18.40
N LEU A 358 -20.38 -2.75 19.36
CA LEU A 358 -20.51 -4.17 19.69
C LEU A 358 -21.91 -4.50 20.22
N SER A 359 -22.49 -3.61 21.04
CA SER A 359 -23.86 -3.74 21.54
C SER A 359 -24.89 -3.63 20.41
N GLU A 360 -24.67 -2.73 19.46
CA GLU A 360 -25.62 -2.46 18.37
C GLU A 360 -25.52 -3.44 17.19
N PHE A 361 -24.31 -3.81 16.77
CA PHE A 361 -24.05 -4.60 15.57
C PHE A 361 -23.69 -6.05 15.87
N GLY A 362 -23.34 -6.38 17.12
CA GLY A 362 -22.65 -7.61 17.49
C GLY A 362 -21.15 -7.52 17.20
N GLU A 363 -20.49 -8.68 17.16
CA GLU A 363 -19.05 -8.76 16.90
C GLU A 363 -18.69 -8.31 15.48
N PHE A 364 -17.47 -7.77 15.34
CA PHE A 364 -16.89 -7.51 14.02
C PHE A 364 -16.23 -8.78 13.48
N ASP A 365 -16.56 -9.13 12.25
CA ASP A 365 -15.97 -10.30 11.58
C ASP A 365 -14.61 -9.95 10.96
N LEU A 366 -14.44 -8.69 10.53
CA LEU A 366 -13.21 -8.17 9.92
C LEU A 366 -12.86 -6.77 10.44
N VAL A 367 -11.62 -6.61 10.88
CA VAL A 367 -10.98 -5.34 11.23
C VAL A 367 -9.86 -5.06 10.23
N ILE A 368 -10.11 -4.19 9.26
CA ILE A 368 -9.20 -3.92 8.14
C ILE A 368 -8.68 -2.48 8.19
N GLY A 369 -7.42 -2.28 7.81
CA GLY A 369 -6.87 -0.94 7.62
C GLY A 369 -5.57 -0.91 6.84
N GLY A 370 -5.21 0.27 6.33
CA GLY A 370 -3.94 0.50 5.63
C GLY A 370 -3.35 1.84 6.02
N SER A 371 -2.05 1.91 6.22
CA SER A 371 -1.42 3.21 6.50
C SER A 371 -1.52 4.11 5.26
N PRO A 372 -1.93 5.39 5.39
CA PRO A 372 -1.74 6.34 4.30
C PRO A 372 -0.25 6.37 3.95
N CYS A 373 0.07 6.34 2.65
CA CYS A 373 1.40 6.05 2.11
C CYS A 373 2.18 7.32 1.69
N ASN A 374 2.13 8.40 2.45
CA ASN A 374 2.71 9.68 2.03
C ASN A 374 4.19 9.87 2.45
N ASN A 375 4.70 9.17 3.46
CA ASN A 375 6.07 9.40 3.98
C ASN A 375 7.06 8.24 3.78
N LEU A 376 6.59 7.06 3.40
CA LEU A 376 7.47 5.89 3.16
C LEU A 376 7.82 5.68 1.67
N ALA A 377 7.04 6.25 0.75
CA ALA A 377 7.26 6.14 -0.69
C ALA A 377 8.27 7.19 -1.21
N GLY A 378 9.52 7.17 -0.73
CA GLY A 378 10.74 7.67 -1.41
C GLY A 378 10.84 9.11 -1.98
N GLY A 379 9.76 9.89 -2.03
CA GLY A 379 9.66 11.17 -2.74
C GLY A 379 9.64 12.40 -1.83
N ASN A 380 9.33 12.24 -0.54
CA ASN A 380 9.37 13.32 0.44
C ASN A 380 10.69 13.28 1.21
N ARG A 381 11.63 14.17 0.85
CA ARG A 381 12.93 14.34 1.53
C ARG A 381 12.83 14.90 2.97
N VAL A 382 11.63 15.14 3.50
CA VAL A 382 11.42 15.93 4.72
C VAL A 382 11.13 15.10 5.98
N SER A 383 10.86 13.80 5.91
CA SER A 383 10.80 12.99 7.14
C SER A 383 11.18 11.53 6.90
N ARG A 384 12.48 11.23 6.99
CA ARG A 384 12.97 9.87 7.29
C ARG A 384 12.77 9.52 8.77
N ASN A 385 11.69 9.96 9.38
CA ASN A 385 11.44 9.78 10.81
C ASN A 385 10.75 8.43 11.01
N GLY A 386 11.47 7.33 10.77
CA GLY A 386 11.01 5.93 10.86
C GLY A 386 9.66 5.70 11.56
N LEU A 387 9.68 5.25 12.82
CA LEU A 387 8.49 5.06 13.67
C LEU A 387 8.22 6.26 14.59
N GLU A 388 8.79 7.42 14.26
CA GLU A 388 8.68 8.67 15.03
C GLU A 388 7.92 9.77 14.26
N GLY A 389 7.48 9.50 13.03
CA GLY A 389 6.65 10.40 12.22
C GLY A 389 5.15 10.12 12.34
N GLU A 390 4.32 11.00 11.79
CA GLU A 390 2.83 10.94 11.85
C GLU A 390 2.22 9.64 11.30
N GLU A 391 2.90 8.89 10.42
CA GLU A 391 2.40 7.57 9.96
C GLU A 391 2.57 6.46 11.01
N SER A 392 3.45 6.68 11.99
CA SER A 392 3.69 5.74 13.09
C SER A 392 2.56 5.78 14.11
N SER A 393 1.95 6.95 14.35
CA SER A 393 0.82 7.08 15.26
C SER A 393 -0.41 6.35 14.72
N LEU A 394 -0.67 6.41 13.40
CA LEU A 394 -1.82 5.74 12.80
C LEU A 394 -1.76 4.21 12.96
N PHE A 395 -0.56 3.61 12.84
CA PHE A 395 -0.40 2.19 13.18
C PHE A 395 -0.77 1.89 14.65
N PHE A 396 -0.33 2.74 15.58
CA PHE A 396 -0.66 2.54 16.99
C PHE A 396 -2.14 2.77 17.28
N ASP A 397 -2.82 3.65 16.57
CA ASP A 397 -4.27 3.80 16.65
C ASP A 397 -5.02 2.57 16.11
N TYR A 398 -4.57 2.01 14.99
CA TYR A 398 -5.08 0.74 14.49
C TYR A 398 -4.95 -0.37 15.53
N TYR A 399 -3.74 -0.54 16.11
CA TYR A 399 -3.50 -1.53 17.14
C TYR A 399 -4.33 -1.26 18.41
N ARG A 400 -4.43 0.00 18.85
CA ARG A 400 -5.19 0.42 20.02
C ARG A 400 -6.65 -0.02 19.94
N ILE A 401 -7.26 0.13 18.76
CA ILE A 401 -8.64 -0.27 18.50
C ILE A 401 -8.75 -1.79 18.34
N LEU A 402 -7.87 -2.41 17.54
CA LEU A 402 -7.86 -3.87 17.34
C LEU A 402 -7.74 -4.63 18.69
N ASN A 403 -6.90 -4.13 19.59
CA ASN A 403 -6.66 -4.76 20.88
C ASN A 403 -7.87 -4.69 21.83
N GLN A 404 -8.87 -3.85 21.56
CA GLN A 404 -10.13 -3.87 22.30
C GLN A 404 -10.89 -5.18 22.09
N PHE A 405 -10.81 -5.77 20.90
CA PHE A 405 -11.51 -7.03 20.59
C PHE A 405 -10.80 -8.27 21.14
N GLY A 406 -9.47 -8.21 21.31
CA GLY A 406 -8.67 -9.31 21.91
C GLY A 406 -8.69 -9.38 23.44
N ALA A 407 -9.34 -8.41 24.10
CA ALA A 407 -9.49 -8.31 25.55
C ALA A 407 -10.88 -8.77 26.04
N VAL A 408 -11.87 -8.86 25.15
CA VAL A 408 -13.29 -9.06 25.53
C VAL A 408 -13.63 -10.53 25.83
N ASP A 409 -12.77 -11.50 25.51
CA ASP A 409 -13.12 -12.92 25.73
C ASP A 409 -12.00 -13.76 26.36
N LYS A 410 -11.61 -13.41 27.60
CA LYS A 410 -10.59 -14.17 28.37
C LYS A 410 -10.95 -14.48 29.83
N ASN A 411 -12.12 -14.08 30.31
CA ASN A 411 -12.59 -14.44 31.66
C ASN A 411 -13.52 -15.66 31.69
N GLU A 412 -14.02 -16.15 30.55
CA GLU A 412 -14.89 -17.35 30.55
C GLU A 412 -14.14 -18.68 30.46
N LEU A 413 -12.92 -18.69 29.90
CA LEU A 413 -12.10 -19.92 29.83
C LEU A 413 -11.38 -20.29 31.14
N THR A 414 -11.31 -19.39 32.12
CA THR A 414 -10.80 -19.69 33.47
C THR A 414 -11.88 -20.21 34.42
N ASN A 415 -13.17 -20.04 34.09
CA ASN A 415 -14.28 -20.46 34.96
C ASN A 415 -14.83 -21.86 34.61
N LEU A 416 -14.33 -22.52 33.57
CA LEU A 416 -14.71 -23.89 33.19
C LEU A 416 -13.71 -24.98 33.63
N THR A 417 -12.62 -24.59 34.32
CA THR A 417 -11.69 -25.53 34.98
C THR A 417 -11.77 -25.50 36.50
N SER A 418 -12.79 -24.85 37.06
CA SER A 418 -13.00 -24.77 38.52
C SER A 418 -14.49 -24.93 38.86
N LEU A 419 -15.04 -26.09 38.57
CA LEU A 419 -16.18 -26.62 39.33
C LEU A 419 -15.81 -28.03 39.80
N PRO A 420 -16.17 -28.38 41.06
CA PRO A 420 -15.51 -29.41 41.86
C PRO A 420 -15.71 -30.86 41.40
#